data_AF-V2WKT0-F1
#
_entry.id   AF-V2WKT0-F1
#
_cell.length_a   1.000
_cell.length_b   1.000
_cell.length_c   1.000
_cell.angle_alpha   90.00
_cell.angle_beta   90.00
_cell.angle_gamma   90.00
#
_symmetry.space_group_name_H-M   'P 1'
#
loop_
_entity.id
_entity.type
_entity.pdbx_description
1 polymer ?
#
loop_
_entity_poly.entity_id
_entity_poly.type
_entity_poly.pdbx_seq_one_letter_code
_entity_poly.pdbx_strand_id
1 'polypeptide(L)'
;MTTPSGSTAASDVKPKVEHDDTDEQWAQTISTAVLQTIDDKKDEASKGLTPDPFLGKQSDTCCFLLNLKLYFTMNPVKANTNEKKKMILLSLVKGGTGEWKIRETMRLFPEDDDPETKKKAAEETWSSFKQRFRNEWQPVNVVREAQMKIEEIKMKDRANEYVNRFRLIAMDTKYDDEALMKFFTLHT
;
A
#
# COMPACT_ATOMS: atom_id res chain seq x y z
N MET A 1 2.52 -18.25 -70.67
CA MET A 1 2.11 -19.18 -69.61
C MET A 1 3.32 -19.46 -68.74
N THR A 2 3.25 -19.13 -67.44
CA THR A 2 3.78 -19.84 -66.25
C THR A 2 3.82 -18.87 -65.08
N THR A 3 2.98 -19.10 -64.08
CA THR A 3 3.09 -18.60 -62.70
C THR A 3 4.25 -19.26 -61.97
N PRO A 4 4.67 -18.69 -60.83
CA PRO A 4 4.81 -19.53 -59.65
C PRO A 4 4.05 -19.01 -58.44
N SER A 5 3.47 -19.99 -57.76
CA SER A 5 2.79 -19.94 -56.47
C SER A 5 3.78 -19.63 -55.34
N GLY A 6 3.41 -18.71 -54.45
CA GLY A 6 4.08 -18.46 -53.20
C GLY A 6 3.04 -18.48 -52.07
N SER A 7 2.93 -19.63 -51.41
CA SER A 7 2.13 -19.85 -50.22
C SER A 7 2.77 -19.16 -49.02
N THR A 8 2.09 -18.19 -48.41
CA THR A 8 2.50 -17.61 -47.11
C THR A 8 1.60 -18.19 -46.03
N ALA A 9 2.23 -18.95 -45.14
CA ALA A 9 1.61 -19.57 -43.98
C ALA A 9 1.00 -18.52 -43.04
N ALA A 10 -0.21 -18.80 -42.54
CA ALA A 10 -0.79 -18.10 -41.41
C ALA A 10 0.02 -18.44 -40.16
N SER A 11 0.66 -17.43 -39.56
CA SER A 11 1.25 -17.57 -38.23
C SER A 11 0.14 -17.51 -37.19
N ASP A 12 -0.24 -18.67 -36.66
CA ASP A 12 -0.94 -18.80 -35.38
C ASP A 12 -0.07 -18.20 -34.26
N VAL A 13 -0.37 -16.96 -33.87
CA VAL A 13 0.22 -16.34 -32.67
C VAL A 13 -0.65 -16.69 -31.47
N LYS A 14 -0.20 -17.71 -30.73
CA LYS A 14 -0.65 -18.05 -29.38
C LYS A 14 -0.43 -16.84 -28.43
N PRO A 15 -1.38 -16.48 -27.55
CA PRO A 15 -1.17 -15.38 -26.62
C PRO A 15 -0.02 -15.72 -25.66
N LYS A 16 0.98 -14.84 -25.64
CA LYS A 16 2.05 -14.81 -24.66
C LYS A 16 1.41 -14.46 -23.33
N VAL A 17 1.46 -15.39 -22.35
CA VAL A 17 1.18 -15.06 -20.95
C VAL A 17 2.25 -14.06 -20.55
N GLU A 18 1.85 -12.79 -20.51
CA GLU A 18 2.64 -11.70 -19.98
C GLU A 18 2.75 -11.95 -18.47
N HIS A 19 3.94 -12.35 -18.03
CA HIS A 19 4.28 -12.36 -16.62
C HIS A 19 4.32 -10.88 -16.19
N ASP A 20 3.38 -10.49 -15.34
CA ASP A 20 3.24 -9.11 -14.84
C ASP A 20 4.42 -8.82 -13.89
N ASP A 21 5.55 -8.40 -14.47
CA ASP A 21 6.80 -8.03 -13.77
C ASP A 21 6.60 -6.81 -12.83
N THR A 22 5.42 -6.18 -12.88
CA THR A 22 5.00 -5.09 -11.99
C THR A 22 5.07 -5.50 -10.52
N ASP A 23 4.67 -6.73 -10.18
CA ASP A 23 4.64 -7.22 -8.79
C ASP A 23 6.06 -7.43 -8.21
N GLU A 24 7.04 -7.77 -9.05
CA GLU A 24 8.42 -8.04 -8.62
C GLU A 24 9.22 -6.75 -8.43
N GLN A 25 9.09 -5.80 -9.37
CA GLN A 25 9.66 -4.46 -9.19
C GLN A 25 9.01 -3.71 -8.01
N TRP A 26 7.72 -3.94 -7.79
CA TRP A 26 6.97 -3.45 -6.64
C TRP A 26 7.54 -3.99 -5.33
N ALA A 27 7.81 -5.29 -5.24
CA ALA A 27 8.39 -5.91 -4.05
C ALA A 27 9.81 -5.42 -3.75
N GLN A 28 10.65 -5.28 -4.79
CA GLN A 28 12.04 -4.81 -4.63
C GLN A 28 12.10 -3.36 -4.13
N THR A 29 11.32 -2.46 -4.71
CA THR A 29 11.28 -1.05 -4.30
C THR A 29 10.81 -0.90 -2.86
N ILE A 30 9.82 -1.68 -2.44
CA ILE A 30 9.33 -1.71 -1.06
C ILE A 30 10.40 -2.27 -0.12
N SER A 31 11.09 -3.34 -0.52
CA SER A 31 12.17 -3.92 0.29
C SER A 31 13.29 -2.89 0.53
N THR A 32 13.68 -2.13 -0.49
CA THR A 32 14.71 -1.09 -0.35
C THR A 32 14.25 0.07 0.54
N ALA A 33 13.03 0.59 0.34
CA ALA A 33 12.50 1.69 1.14
C ALA A 33 12.34 1.30 2.63
N VAL A 34 11.94 0.07 2.91
CA VAL A 34 11.82 -0.43 4.28
C VAL A 34 13.19 -0.64 4.92
N LEU A 35 14.16 -1.23 4.22
CA LEU A 35 15.52 -1.38 4.75
C LEU A 35 16.15 -0.03 5.12
N GLN A 36 15.87 1.01 4.33
CA GLN A 36 16.40 2.35 4.57
C GLN A 36 15.81 3.02 5.82
N THR A 37 14.52 2.80 6.11
CA THR A 37 13.88 3.29 7.34
C THR A 37 14.29 2.51 8.60
N ILE A 38 14.71 1.25 8.44
CA ILE A 38 15.27 0.43 9.53
C ILE A 38 16.70 0.89 9.87
N ASP A 39 17.52 1.21 8.87
CA ASP A 39 18.86 1.75 9.07
C ASP A 39 18.85 3.10 9.82
N ASP A 40 17.83 3.93 9.61
CA ASP A 40 17.64 5.19 10.36
C ASP A 40 17.25 4.98 11.84
N LYS A 41 16.82 3.76 12.23
CA LYS A 41 16.35 3.41 13.59
C LYS A 41 17.29 2.46 14.34
N LYS A 42 18.57 2.40 13.95
CA LYS A 42 19.57 1.40 14.36
C LYS A 42 19.82 1.21 15.88
N ASP A 43 19.24 2.01 16.77
CA ASP A 43 19.51 1.94 18.21
C ASP A 43 18.51 1.11 19.06
N GLU A 44 17.41 0.58 18.50
CA GLU A 44 16.38 -0.19 19.27
C GLU A 44 16.31 -1.69 18.86
N ALA A 45 17.46 -2.35 18.74
CA ALA A 45 17.63 -3.68 18.12
C ALA A 45 17.17 -4.90 18.95
N SER A 46 16.25 -4.77 19.91
CA SER A 46 15.82 -5.92 20.75
C SER A 46 14.31 -6.11 20.94
N LYS A 47 13.47 -5.35 20.24
CA LYS A 47 12.05 -5.64 20.11
C LYS A 47 11.76 -6.01 18.65
N GLY A 48 11.24 -7.22 18.43
CA GLY A 48 10.92 -7.70 17.09
C GLY A 48 10.13 -6.66 16.30
N LEU A 49 10.39 -6.57 14.99
CA LEU A 49 9.87 -5.55 14.06
C LEU A 49 8.37 -5.33 14.29
N THR A 50 8.03 -4.36 15.13
CA THR A 50 6.64 -4.03 15.47
C THR A 50 6.31 -2.77 14.71
N PRO A 51 5.25 -2.73 13.90
CA PRO A 51 4.93 -1.54 13.13
C PRO A 51 4.73 -0.35 14.06
N ASP A 52 5.17 0.82 13.61
CA ASP A 52 4.95 2.05 14.36
C ASP A 52 3.44 2.33 14.52
N PRO A 53 3.03 2.96 15.64
CA PRO A 53 1.64 3.37 15.81
C PRO A 53 1.19 4.37 14.73
N PHE A 54 -0.05 4.24 14.28
CA PHE A 54 -0.69 5.22 13.42
C PHE A 54 -1.31 6.35 14.25
N LEU A 55 -0.91 7.58 13.98
CA LEU A 55 -1.30 8.77 14.76
C LEU A 55 -2.43 9.60 14.13
N GLY A 56 -3.10 9.09 13.08
CA GLY A 56 -4.22 9.77 12.43
C GLY A 56 -3.84 10.79 11.35
N LYS A 57 -2.56 10.86 10.96
CA LYS A 57 -2.13 11.75 9.87
C LYS A 57 -2.41 11.12 8.53
N GLN A 58 -3.12 11.85 7.66
CA GLN A 58 -3.49 11.35 6.34
C GLN A 58 -2.29 11.03 5.45
N SER A 59 -1.22 11.83 5.56
CA SER A 59 0.06 11.60 4.88
C SER A 59 0.72 10.26 5.21
N ASP A 60 0.44 9.72 6.40
CA ASP A 60 1.15 8.55 6.92
C ASP A 60 0.37 7.25 6.62
N THR A 61 -0.87 7.36 6.12
CA THR A 61 -1.78 6.24 5.87
C THR A 61 -1.16 5.19 4.95
N CYS A 62 -0.51 5.60 3.86
CA CYS A 62 0.10 4.68 2.90
C CYS A 62 1.28 3.93 3.52
N CYS A 63 2.22 4.64 4.13
CA CYS A 63 3.37 4.07 4.85
C CYS A 63 2.94 3.09 5.93
N PHE A 64 1.95 3.46 6.73
CA PHE A 64 1.42 2.62 7.79
C PHE A 64 0.86 1.29 7.24
N LEU A 65 0.06 1.34 6.17
CA LEU A 65 -0.49 0.14 5.55
C LEU A 65 0.59 -0.74 4.90
N LEU A 66 1.66 -0.15 4.37
CA LEU A 66 2.81 -0.88 3.82
C LEU A 66 3.60 -1.60 4.91
N ASN A 67 3.93 -0.90 6.00
CA ASN A 67 4.62 -1.48 7.15
C ASN A 67 3.79 -2.63 7.76
N LEU A 68 2.47 -2.49 7.78
CA LEU A 68 1.57 -3.52 8.27
C LEU A 68 1.51 -4.73 7.32
N LYS A 69 1.51 -4.51 5.99
CA LYS A 69 1.61 -5.60 5.00
C LYS A 69 2.90 -6.39 5.19
N LEU A 70 4.02 -5.70 5.36
CA LEU A 70 5.32 -6.35 5.62
C LEU A 70 5.28 -7.18 6.91
N TYR A 71 4.75 -6.60 8.00
CA TYR A 71 4.64 -7.29 9.27
C TYR A 71 3.84 -8.59 9.16
N PHE A 72 2.71 -8.57 8.43
CA PHE A 72 1.90 -9.77 8.23
C PHE A 72 2.62 -10.83 7.40
N THR A 73 3.40 -10.42 6.39
CA THR A 73 4.23 -11.33 5.59
C THR A 73 5.30 -11.99 6.46
N MET A 74 5.94 -11.24 7.36
CA MET A 74 6.97 -11.76 8.28
C MET A 74 6.39 -12.59 9.43
N ASN A 75 5.13 -12.35 9.80
CA ASN A 75 4.48 -12.99 10.95
C ASN A 75 3.19 -13.72 10.53
N PRO A 76 3.24 -14.71 9.61
CA PRO A 76 2.05 -15.33 9.03
C PRO A 76 1.17 -16.00 10.09
N VAL A 77 1.76 -16.56 11.15
CA VAL A 77 1.02 -17.19 12.26
C VAL A 77 0.24 -16.15 13.09
N LYS A 78 0.83 -14.97 13.34
CA LYS A 78 0.19 -13.89 14.12
C LYS A 78 -0.94 -13.22 13.33
N ALA A 79 -0.83 -13.20 12.01
CA ALA A 79 -1.76 -12.55 11.11
C ALA A 79 -2.48 -13.55 10.17
N ASN A 80 -2.80 -14.75 10.66
CA ASN A 80 -3.34 -15.82 9.83
C ASN A 80 -4.85 -15.68 9.49
N THR A 81 -5.59 -14.80 10.18
CA THR A 81 -7.02 -14.56 9.91
C THR A 81 -7.30 -13.09 9.62
N ASN A 82 -8.40 -12.82 8.92
CA ASN A 82 -8.89 -11.45 8.71
C ASN A 82 -9.08 -10.72 10.03
N GLU A 83 -9.71 -11.39 11.00
CA GLU A 83 -9.96 -10.87 12.33
C GLU A 83 -8.67 -10.45 13.05
N LYS A 84 -7.64 -11.32 13.09
CA LYS A 84 -6.35 -10.98 13.71
C LYS A 84 -5.67 -9.79 13.03
N LYS A 85 -5.73 -9.70 11.69
CA LYS A 85 -5.21 -8.54 10.95
C LYS A 85 -5.93 -7.25 11.35
N LYS A 86 -7.26 -7.29 11.48
CA LYS A 86 -8.09 -6.16 11.94
C LYS A 86 -7.71 -5.76 13.37
N MET A 87 -7.60 -6.73 14.29
CA MET A 87 -7.17 -6.49 15.68
C MET A 87 -5.77 -5.86 15.76
N ILE A 88 -4.80 -6.37 14.98
CA ILE A 88 -3.44 -5.81 14.96
C ILE A 88 -3.47 -4.36 14.49
N LEU A 89 -4.17 -4.04 13.38
CA LEU A 89 -4.32 -2.64 12.94
C LEU A 89 -4.91 -1.77 14.06
N LEU A 90 -6.04 -2.18 14.64
CA LEU A 90 -6.72 -1.42 15.70
C LEU A 90 -5.82 -1.20 16.93
N SER A 91 -4.98 -2.18 17.28
CA SER A 91 -4.02 -2.05 18.38
C SER A 91 -2.96 -0.96 18.13
N LEU A 92 -2.62 -0.72 16.86
CA LEU A 92 -1.61 0.25 16.42
C LEU A 92 -2.19 1.64 16.16
N VAL A 93 -3.51 1.78 16.00
CA VAL A 93 -4.18 3.08 15.90
C VAL A 93 -4.19 3.77 17.28
N LYS A 94 -3.56 4.94 17.37
CA LYS A 94 -3.33 5.72 18.61
C LYS A 94 -3.48 7.23 18.37
N GLY A 95 -3.47 8.01 19.44
CA GLY A 95 -3.55 9.47 19.39
C GLY A 95 -4.98 9.97 19.24
N GLY A 96 -5.20 11.01 18.43
CA GLY A 96 -6.51 11.65 18.20
C GLY A 96 -7.54 10.79 17.46
N THR A 97 -7.25 9.52 17.21
CA THR A 97 -8.08 8.58 16.45
C THR A 97 -8.99 7.73 17.34
N GLY A 98 -9.18 8.12 18.61
CA GLY A 98 -9.84 7.31 19.64
C GLY A 98 -11.27 6.92 19.29
N GLU A 99 -12.07 7.87 18.81
CA GLU A 99 -13.48 7.62 18.44
C GLU A 99 -13.62 6.61 17.29
N TRP A 100 -12.77 6.75 16.26
CA TRP A 100 -12.75 5.80 15.15
C TRP A 100 -12.41 4.40 15.63
N LYS A 101 -11.37 4.28 16.47
CA LYS A 101 -10.95 2.99 17.03
C LYS A 101 -12.03 2.36 17.88
N ILE A 102 -12.72 3.12 18.73
CA ILE A 102 -13.83 2.61 19.56
C ILE A 102 -14.94 2.09 18.66
N ARG A 103 -15.37 2.89 17.67
CA ARG A 103 -16.42 2.51 16.71
C ARG A 103 -16.10 1.23 15.94
N GLU A 104 -14.88 1.10 15.42
CA GLU A 104 -14.49 -0.11 14.69
C GLU A 104 -14.26 -1.31 15.61
N THR A 105 -13.87 -1.10 16.87
CA THR A 105 -13.80 -2.17 17.87
C THR A 105 -15.20 -2.71 18.21
N MET A 106 -16.19 -1.84 18.39
CA MET A 106 -17.59 -2.24 18.60
C MET A 106 -18.17 -2.97 17.39
N ARG A 107 -17.75 -2.61 16.17
CA ARG A 107 -18.13 -3.35 14.95
C ARG A 107 -17.47 -4.71 14.86
N LEU A 108 -16.22 -4.82 15.32
CA LEU A 108 -15.48 -6.08 15.30
C LEU A 108 -16.01 -7.06 16.38
N PHE A 109 -16.44 -6.52 17.52
CA PHE A 109 -17.01 -7.26 18.65
C PHE A 109 -18.37 -6.67 19.04
N PRO A 110 -19.43 -6.93 18.25
CA PRO A 110 -20.75 -6.44 18.59
C PRO A 110 -21.23 -7.05 19.91
N GLU A 111 -21.76 -6.19 20.79
CA GLU A 111 -22.28 -6.59 22.11
C GLU A 111 -23.68 -7.21 22.00
N ASP A 112 -24.43 -6.86 20.95
CA ASP A 112 -25.74 -7.45 20.64
C ASP A 112 -25.57 -8.93 20.23
N ASP A 113 -26.44 -9.78 20.77
CA ASP A 113 -26.55 -11.20 20.43
C ASP A 113 -27.25 -11.44 19.09
N ASP A 114 -27.66 -10.39 18.37
CA ASP A 114 -28.22 -10.47 17.02
C ASP A 114 -27.29 -11.28 16.08
N PRO A 115 -27.74 -12.45 15.59
CA PRO A 115 -26.91 -13.34 14.78
C PRO A 115 -26.53 -12.73 13.43
N GLU A 116 -27.36 -11.85 12.87
CA GLU A 116 -27.09 -11.19 11.59
C GLU A 116 -25.96 -10.16 11.71
N THR A 117 -25.95 -9.39 12.80
CA THR A 117 -24.88 -8.42 13.11
C THR A 117 -23.56 -9.13 13.36
N LYS A 118 -23.55 -10.20 14.16
CA LYS A 118 -22.34 -11.04 14.38
C LYS A 118 -21.83 -11.65 13.09
N LYS A 119 -22.74 -12.15 12.24
CA LYS A 119 -22.38 -12.71 10.93
C LYS A 119 -21.71 -11.67 10.03
N LYS A 120 -22.29 -10.47 9.89
CA LYS A 120 -21.69 -9.38 9.10
C LYS A 120 -20.28 -8.99 9.60
N ALA A 121 -20.10 -8.91 10.91
CA ALA A 121 -18.79 -8.59 11.51
C ALA A 121 -17.73 -9.69 11.20
N ALA A 122 -18.13 -10.95 11.29
CA ALA A 122 -17.28 -12.11 11.03
C ALA A 122 -16.93 -12.29 9.55
N GLU A 123 -17.88 -12.04 8.64
CA GLU A 123 -17.72 -12.18 7.19
C GLU A 123 -16.86 -11.08 6.56
N GLU A 124 -16.72 -9.95 7.24
CA GLU A 124 -15.92 -8.86 6.73
C GLU A 124 -14.44 -9.24 6.57
N THR A 125 -13.99 -9.16 5.31
CA THR A 125 -12.62 -9.46 4.92
C THR A 125 -11.63 -8.35 5.30
N TRP A 126 -10.35 -8.71 5.40
CA TRP A 126 -9.26 -7.76 5.60
C TRP A 126 -9.22 -6.66 4.51
N SER A 127 -9.55 -7.01 3.27
CA SER A 127 -9.57 -6.05 2.17
C SER A 127 -10.66 -5.00 2.32
N SER A 128 -11.88 -5.40 2.71
CA SER A 128 -12.97 -4.46 2.98
C SER A 128 -12.65 -3.51 4.13
N PHE A 129 -12.11 -4.05 5.23
CA PHE A 129 -11.68 -3.26 6.39
C PHE A 129 -10.57 -2.26 6.03
N LYS A 130 -9.53 -2.69 5.31
CA LYS A 130 -8.48 -1.79 4.80
C LYS A 130 -9.05 -0.66 3.95
N GLN A 131 -10.06 -0.94 3.12
CA GLN A 131 -10.66 0.08 2.27
C GLN A 131 -11.38 1.14 3.11
N ARG A 132 -12.11 0.77 4.17
CA ARG A 132 -12.70 1.75 5.08
C ARG A 132 -11.67 2.56 5.83
N PHE A 133 -10.59 1.92 6.30
CA PHE A 133 -9.48 2.63 6.90
C PHE A 133 -8.90 3.67 5.94
N ARG A 134 -8.71 3.31 4.66
CA ARG A 134 -8.33 4.25 3.61
C ARG A 134 -9.36 5.36 3.43
N ASN A 135 -10.65 5.06 3.40
CA ASN A 135 -11.67 6.08 3.20
C ASN A 135 -11.75 7.10 4.36
N GLU A 136 -11.41 6.68 5.58
CA GLU A 136 -11.36 7.60 6.73
C GLU A 136 -10.11 8.50 6.70
N TRP A 137 -8.95 7.91 6.36
CA TRP A 137 -7.65 8.55 6.57
C TRP A 137 -6.94 8.97 5.29
N GLN A 138 -7.39 8.57 4.10
CA GLN A 138 -6.90 9.16 2.86
C GLN A 138 -7.63 10.47 2.58
N PRO A 139 -6.93 11.45 2.01
CA PRO A 139 -7.55 12.71 1.64
C PRO A 139 -8.59 12.50 0.54
N VAL A 140 -9.65 13.32 0.58
CA VAL A 140 -10.77 13.27 -0.37
C VAL A 140 -10.30 13.44 -1.83
N ASN A 141 -9.21 14.16 -2.04
CA ASN A 141 -8.57 14.31 -3.35
C ASN A 141 -7.10 13.86 -3.30
N VAL A 142 -6.93 12.54 -3.21
CA VAL A 142 -5.63 11.85 -3.22
C VAL A 142 -4.71 12.34 -4.34
N VAL A 143 -5.25 12.54 -5.54
CA VAL A 143 -4.52 12.99 -6.72
C VAL A 143 -3.98 14.41 -6.53
N ARG A 144 -4.83 15.36 -6.12
CA ARG A 144 -4.42 16.76 -5.88
C ARG A 144 -3.43 16.87 -4.73
N GLU A 145 -3.63 16.13 -3.66
CA GLU A 145 -2.71 16.20 -2.51
C GLU A 145 -1.37 15.56 -2.83
N ALA A 146 -1.36 14.45 -3.56
CA ALA A 146 -0.13 13.86 -4.06
C ALA A 146 0.60 14.82 -5.01
N GLN A 147 -0.12 15.54 -5.87
CA GLN A 147 0.47 16.59 -6.70
C GLN A 147 1.10 17.70 -5.85
N MET A 148 0.37 18.26 -4.87
CA MET A 148 0.94 19.27 -3.96
C MET A 148 2.20 18.75 -3.25
N LYS A 149 2.20 17.50 -2.79
CA LYS A 149 3.36 16.89 -2.14
C LYS A 149 4.53 16.68 -3.11
N ILE A 150 4.26 16.25 -4.34
CA ILE A 150 5.26 16.14 -5.42
C ILE A 150 5.89 17.51 -5.70
N GLU A 151 5.08 18.58 -5.69
CA GLU A 151 5.55 19.97 -5.87
C GLU A 151 6.33 20.51 -4.67
N GLU A 152 5.99 20.07 -3.44
CA GLU A 152 6.68 20.44 -2.21
C GLU A 152 8.01 19.71 -2.02
N ILE A 153 8.13 18.46 -2.44
CA ILE A 153 9.39 17.74 -2.36
C ILE A 153 10.37 18.28 -3.41
N LYS A 154 11.55 18.69 -2.96
CA LYS A 154 12.64 19.12 -3.82
C LYS A 154 13.83 18.22 -3.63
N MET A 155 14.54 17.92 -4.71
CA MET A 155 15.82 17.24 -4.63
C MET A 155 16.80 18.14 -3.87
N LYS A 156 17.18 17.70 -2.66
CA LYS A 156 18.26 18.31 -1.87
C LYS A 156 19.57 17.55 -2.19
N ASP A 157 20.37 17.24 -1.17
CA ASP A 157 21.73 16.72 -1.34
C ASP A 157 21.79 15.25 -1.81
N ARG A 158 20.72 14.48 -1.62
CA ARG A 158 20.69 13.03 -1.89
C ARG A 158 19.54 12.65 -2.82
N ALA A 159 19.89 12.30 -4.07
CA ALA A 159 18.93 11.90 -5.11
C ALA A 159 18.07 10.68 -4.71
N ASN A 160 18.64 9.72 -3.98
CA ASN A 160 17.94 8.51 -3.57
C ASN A 160 16.78 8.79 -2.60
N GLU A 161 16.95 9.75 -1.68
CA GLU A 161 15.90 10.15 -0.76
C GLU A 161 14.73 10.83 -1.50
N TYR A 162 15.05 11.70 -2.46
CA TYR A 162 14.05 12.31 -3.33
C TYR A 162 13.28 11.26 -4.14
N VAL A 163 13.97 10.33 -4.81
CA VAL A 163 13.36 9.28 -5.62
C VAL A 163 12.44 8.39 -4.76
N ASN A 164 12.87 8.00 -3.56
CA ASN A 164 12.07 7.19 -2.66
C ASN A 164 10.79 7.91 -2.21
N ARG A 165 10.90 9.20 -1.84
CA ARG A 165 9.75 10.02 -1.45
C ARG A 165 8.79 10.23 -2.63
N PHE A 166 9.32 10.54 -3.80
CA PHE A 166 8.54 10.73 -5.04
C PHE A 166 7.74 9.48 -5.37
N ARG A 167 8.40 8.31 -5.40
CA ARG A 167 7.73 7.02 -5.69
C ARG A 167 6.64 6.73 -4.68
N LEU A 168 6.92 6.93 -3.39
CA LEU A 168 5.95 6.69 -2.31
C LEU A 168 4.70 7.58 -2.44
N ILE A 169 4.86 8.86 -2.82
CA ILE A 169 3.72 9.78 -3.05
C ILE A 169 2.94 9.38 -4.31
N ALA A 170 3.66 9.01 -5.37
CA ALA A 170 3.08 8.58 -6.64
C ALA A 170 2.21 7.32 -6.52
N MET A 171 2.49 6.42 -5.57
CA MET A 171 1.76 5.15 -5.39
C MET A 171 0.24 5.29 -5.27
N ASP A 172 -0.25 6.40 -4.73
CA ASP A 172 -1.69 6.59 -4.49
C ASP A 172 -2.39 7.38 -5.63
N THR A 173 -1.66 7.81 -6.67
CA THR A 173 -2.18 8.72 -7.71
C THR A 173 -2.83 8.05 -8.91
N LYS A 174 -2.56 6.75 -9.13
CA LYS A 174 -2.87 6.02 -10.36
C LYS A 174 -2.29 6.64 -11.64
N TYR A 175 -1.33 7.55 -11.54
CA TYR A 175 -0.66 8.12 -12.71
C TYR A 175 0.10 7.03 -13.47
N ASP A 176 0.10 7.14 -14.80
CA ASP A 176 0.96 6.34 -15.66
C ASP A 176 2.41 6.86 -15.62
N ASP A 177 3.32 6.07 -16.19
CA ASP A 177 4.75 6.38 -16.19
C ASP A 177 5.05 7.69 -16.93
N GLU A 178 4.27 8.06 -17.96
CA GLU A 178 4.48 9.31 -18.71
C GLU A 178 4.18 10.53 -17.84
N ALA A 179 3.06 10.50 -17.11
CA ALA A 179 2.69 11.54 -16.16
C ALA A 179 3.72 11.65 -15.03
N LEU A 180 4.15 10.52 -14.46
CA LEU A 180 5.16 10.49 -13.40
C LEU A 180 6.51 11.04 -13.87
N MET A 181 6.95 10.71 -15.09
CA MET A 181 8.20 11.24 -15.65
C MET A 181 8.17 12.77 -15.79
N LYS A 182 7.04 13.34 -16.23
CA LYS A 182 6.87 14.80 -16.30
C LYS A 182 7.04 15.44 -14.93
N PHE A 183 6.34 14.94 -13.92
CA PHE A 183 6.46 15.44 -12.55
C PHE A 183 7.87 15.31 -11.98
N PHE A 184 8.57 14.21 -12.27
CA PHE A 184 9.94 13.98 -11.82
C PHE A 184 10.91 15.02 -12.41
N THR A 185 10.82 15.31 -13.71
CA THR A 185 11.71 16.27 -14.39
C THR A 185 11.49 17.73 -14.00
N LEU A 186 10.32 18.08 -13.45
CA LEU A 186 10.00 19.43 -12.99
C LEU A 186 10.70 19.81 -11.66
N HIS A 187 11.24 18.83 -10.94
CA HIS A 187 11.72 18.98 -9.56
C HIS A 187 13.13 18.42 -9.31
N THR A 188 13.82 18.00 -10.38
CA THR A 188 15.26 17.70 -10.44
C THR A 188 15.99 18.84 -11.13
#